data_AF-A0A800EQI6-F1
#
_entry.id   AF-A0A800EQI6-F1
#
_cell.length_a   1.000
_cell.length_b   1.000
_cell.length_c   1.000
_cell.angle_alpha   90.00
_cell.angle_beta   90.00
_cell.angle_gamma   90.00
#
_symmetry.space_group_name_H-M   'P 1'
#
loop_
_entity.id
_entity.type
_entity.pdbx_description
1 polymer ?
#
loop_
_entity_poly.entity_id
_entity_poly.type
_entity_poly.pdbx_seq_one_letter_code
_entity_poly.pdbx_strand_id
1 'polypeptide(L)'
;VKGSVTAEEAELAIEHGADGIYVSNHGGRAVNSLWSTIDALPEVVAAVRGRVPVMIDSGVRRGGDVFKALALGADAVGIGRPYVWGLGGFGEDGVDKVIDVIMDEFRMVMRQTRTTSIDQITSRFVMEAKNPIMTRRNELGFGL
;
A
#
# COMPACT_ATOMS: atom_id res chain seq x y z
N VAL A 1 -7.47 -10.04 -11.09
CA VAL A 1 -6.18 -10.77 -11.25
C VAL A 1 -5.20 -10.35 -10.14
N LYS A 2 -4.49 -11.28 -9.50
CA LYS A 2 -3.49 -10.99 -8.46
C LYS A 2 -2.09 -11.32 -8.91
N GLY A 3 -1.16 -10.40 -8.67
CA GLY A 3 0.25 -10.55 -9.05
C GLY A 3 0.78 -9.46 -9.98
N SER A 4 -0.07 -8.51 -10.40
CA SER A 4 0.32 -7.45 -11.32
C SER A 4 1.31 -6.51 -10.65
N VAL A 5 2.42 -6.20 -11.30
CA VAL A 5 3.42 -5.22 -10.81
C VAL A 5 3.86 -4.22 -11.88
N THR A 6 3.29 -4.28 -13.09
CA THR A 6 3.50 -3.26 -14.14
C THR A 6 2.17 -2.75 -14.72
N ALA A 7 2.21 -1.60 -15.41
CA ALA A 7 1.07 -1.06 -16.14
C ALA A 7 0.54 -2.00 -17.23
N GLU A 8 1.43 -2.63 -17.99
CA GLU A 8 1.06 -3.49 -19.13
C GLU A 8 0.28 -4.71 -18.66
N GLU A 9 0.69 -5.33 -17.54
CA GLU A 9 -0.01 -6.46 -16.95
C GLU A 9 -1.43 -6.07 -16.50
N ALA A 10 -1.57 -4.86 -15.93
CA ALA A 10 -2.85 -4.36 -15.46
C ALA A 10 -3.80 -4.04 -16.63
N GLU A 11 -3.30 -3.38 -17.68
CA GLU A 11 -4.07 -3.07 -18.90
C GLU A 11 -4.53 -4.36 -19.58
N LEU A 12 -3.60 -5.30 -19.80
CA LEU A 12 -3.90 -6.58 -20.42
C LEU A 12 -4.94 -7.38 -19.61
N ALA A 13 -4.83 -7.40 -18.28
CA ALA A 13 -5.82 -8.05 -17.43
C ALA A 13 -7.21 -7.44 -17.57
N ILE A 14 -7.32 -6.11 -17.67
CA ILE A 14 -8.60 -5.42 -17.90
C ILE A 14 -9.15 -5.73 -19.29
N GLU A 15 -8.31 -5.71 -20.34
CA GLU A 15 -8.72 -6.08 -21.70
C GLU A 15 -9.29 -7.50 -21.79
N HIS A 16 -8.81 -8.40 -20.92
CA HIS A 16 -9.29 -9.77 -20.81
C HIS A 16 -10.44 -9.94 -19.80
N GLY A 17 -11.05 -8.85 -19.34
CA GLY A 17 -12.27 -8.88 -18.52
C GLY A 17 -12.04 -9.08 -17.01
N ALA A 18 -10.86 -8.74 -16.47
CA ALA A 18 -10.66 -8.77 -15.03
C ALA A 18 -11.51 -7.70 -14.31
N ASP A 19 -12.27 -8.09 -13.28
CA ASP A 19 -13.08 -7.17 -12.45
C ASP A 19 -12.27 -6.38 -11.40
N GLY A 20 -10.96 -6.54 -11.37
CA GLY A 20 -10.10 -5.93 -10.38
C GLY A 20 -8.64 -6.35 -10.52
N ILE A 21 -7.74 -5.44 -10.14
CA ILE A 21 -6.30 -5.64 -10.18
C ILE A 21 -5.77 -5.70 -8.75
N TYR A 22 -4.88 -6.65 -8.49
CA TYR A 22 -4.29 -6.81 -7.16
C TYR A 22 -2.76 -6.77 -7.30
N VAL A 23 -2.19 -5.63 -6.90
CA VAL A 23 -0.76 -5.34 -6.88
C VAL A 23 -0.08 -6.17 -5.81
N SER A 24 0.71 -7.16 -6.23
CA SER A 24 1.26 -8.16 -5.33
C SER A 24 2.51 -8.80 -5.90
N ASN A 25 3.57 -8.94 -5.11
CA ASN A 25 4.73 -9.78 -5.43
C ASN A 25 4.74 -11.08 -4.60
N HIS A 26 3.56 -11.51 -4.15
CA HIS A 26 3.37 -12.69 -3.30
C HIS A 26 4.17 -12.61 -1.97
N GLY A 27 4.32 -11.41 -1.41
CA GLY A 27 5.09 -11.17 -0.19
C GLY A 27 6.59 -11.45 -0.34
N GLY A 28 7.13 -11.30 -1.55
CA GLY A 28 8.53 -11.54 -1.90
C GLY A 28 8.90 -13.01 -2.05
N ARG A 29 7.94 -13.88 -2.36
CA ARG A 29 8.15 -15.35 -2.45
C ARG A 29 8.11 -15.91 -3.86
N ALA A 30 7.62 -15.12 -4.83
CA ALA A 30 7.54 -15.52 -6.23
C ALA A 30 8.82 -15.09 -6.97
N VAL A 31 8.70 -14.64 -8.22
CA VAL A 31 9.83 -14.10 -8.97
C VAL A 31 10.42 -12.90 -8.21
N ASN A 32 11.74 -12.90 -8.03
CA ASN A 32 12.46 -11.79 -7.41
C ASN A 32 12.58 -10.63 -8.41
N SER A 33 11.43 -10.03 -8.76
CA SER A 33 11.33 -8.96 -9.74
C SER A 33 11.94 -7.64 -9.27
N LEU A 34 12.49 -7.58 -8.05
CA LEU A 34 13.04 -6.40 -7.35
C LEU A 34 12.03 -5.28 -7.06
N TRP A 35 10.81 -5.34 -7.60
CA TRP A 35 9.77 -4.35 -7.34
C TRP A 35 9.16 -4.53 -5.96
N SER A 36 9.22 -3.46 -5.17
CA SER A 36 8.33 -3.32 -4.02
C SER A 36 6.92 -3.00 -4.53
N THR A 37 5.88 -3.61 -3.94
CA THR A 37 4.50 -3.40 -4.41
C THR A 37 4.02 -1.97 -4.20
N ILE A 38 4.55 -1.27 -3.20
CA ILE A 38 4.19 0.13 -2.94
C ILE A 38 4.81 1.07 -3.98
N ASP A 39 5.97 0.73 -4.54
CA ASP A 39 6.60 1.51 -5.62
C ASP A 39 5.91 1.25 -6.97
N ALA A 40 5.42 0.02 -7.20
CA ALA A 40 4.68 -0.34 -8.41
C ALA A 40 3.25 0.23 -8.45
N LEU A 41 2.64 0.44 -7.28
CA LEU A 41 1.23 0.83 -7.15
C LEU A 41 0.84 2.07 -7.99
N PRO A 42 1.57 3.20 -7.97
CA PRO A 42 1.13 4.40 -8.68
C PRO A 42 1.03 4.21 -10.20
N GLU A 43 1.96 3.43 -10.78
CA GLU A 43 1.99 3.13 -12.20
C GLU A 43 0.77 2.25 -12.59
N VAL A 44 0.49 1.21 -11.79
CA VAL A 44 -0.67 0.34 -12.00
C VAL A 44 -1.98 1.13 -11.87
N VAL A 45 -2.12 1.97 -10.84
CA VAL A 45 -3.31 2.81 -10.66
C VAL A 45 -3.52 3.74 -11.86
N ALA A 46 -2.45 4.35 -12.36
CA ALA A 46 -2.49 5.19 -13.55
C ALA A 46 -2.91 4.42 -14.80
N ALA A 47 -2.47 3.17 -14.98
CA ALA A 47 -2.90 2.31 -16.07
C ALA A 47 -4.37 1.90 -15.93
N VAL A 48 -4.84 1.56 -14.72
CA VAL A 48 -6.23 1.12 -14.48
C VAL A 48 -7.24 2.22 -14.79
N ARG A 49 -6.91 3.50 -14.56
CA ARG A 49 -7.77 4.67 -14.88
C ARG A 49 -9.18 4.57 -14.26
N GLY A 50 -9.28 3.98 -13.06
CA GLY A 50 -10.54 3.81 -12.34
C GLY A 50 -11.56 2.86 -13.00
N ARG A 51 -11.16 2.07 -14.01
CA ARG A 51 -12.07 1.12 -14.68
C ARG A 51 -12.51 -0.03 -13.79
N VAL A 52 -11.62 -0.46 -12.89
CA VAL A 52 -11.83 -1.55 -11.92
C VAL A 52 -11.10 -1.21 -10.62
N PRO A 53 -11.48 -1.78 -9.47
CA PRO A 53 -10.78 -1.57 -8.21
C PRO A 53 -9.34 -2.11 -8.24
N VAL A 54 -8.45 -1.42 -7.52
CA VAL A 54 -7.04 -1.76 -7.35
C VAL A 54 -6.76 -2.08 -5.88
N MET A 55 -6.38 -3.33 -5.61
CA MET A 55 -5.96 -3.80 -4.29
C MET A 55 -4.45 -3.96 -4.21
N ILE A 56 -3.88 -3.96 -3.01
CA ILE A 56 -2.43 -4.15 -2.79
C ILE A 56 -2.14 -5.00 -1.55
N ASP A 57 -1.07 -5.81 -1.58
CA ASP A 57 -0.49 -6.47 -0.40
C ASP A 57 1.05 -6.36 -0.39
N SER A 58 1.73 -7.25 0.36
CA SER A 58 3.19 -7.42 0.34
C SER A 58 4.00 -6.33 1.04
N GLY A 59 3.82 -6.20 2.36
CA GLY A 59 4.71 -5.38 3.20
C GLY A 59 4.01 -4.58 4.29
N VAL A 60 2.68 -4.50 4.25
CA VAL A 60 1.84 -3.74 5.17
C VAL A 60 1.95 -4.28 6.60
N ARG A 61 2.46 -3.47 7.54
CA ARG A 61 2.64 -3.85 8.96
C ARG A 61 2.05 -2.85 9.93
N ARG A 62 1.79 -1.62 9.48
CA ARG A 62 1.29 -0.52 10.29
C ARG A 62 0.07 0.13 9.67
N GLY A 63 -0.72 0.82 10.49
CA GLY A 63 -1.82 1.66 10.00
C GLY A 63 -1.34 2.79 9.06
N GLY A 64 -0.12 3.29 9.26
CA GLY A 64 0.51 4.25 8.34
C GLY A 64 0.81 3.67 6.95
N ASP A 65 1.07 2.37 6.84
CA ASP A 65 1.29 1.72 5.55
C ASP A 65 -0.04 1.62 4.77
N VAL A 66 -1.12 1.26 5.47
CA VAL A 66 -2.49 1.27 4.91
C VAL A 66 -2.83 2.66 4.39
N PHE A 67 -2.61 3.69 5.21
CA PHE A 67 -2.90 5.07 4.83
C PHE A 67 -2.12 5.50 3.57
N LYS A 68 -0.83 5.17 3.46
CA LYS A 68 -0.02 5.50 2.29
C LYS A 68 -0.47 4.76 1.04
N ALA A 69 -0.83 3.49 1.15
CA ALA A 69 -1.34 2.72 0.02
C ALA A 69 -2.66 3.32 -0.53
N LEU A 70 -3.58 3.69 0.36
CA LEU A 70 -4.81 4.39 -0.03
C LEU A 70 -4.51 5.75 -0.66
N ALA A 71 -3.58 6.53 -0.09
CA ALA A 71 -3.16 7.82 -0.63
C ALA A 71 -2.53 7.71 -2.03
N LEU A 72 -1.92 6.57 -2.35
CA LEU A 72 -1.35 6.25 -3.66
C LEU A 72 -2.37 5.64 -4.64
N GLY A 73 -3.64 5.53 -4.24
CA GLY A 73 -4.75 5.15 -5.11
C GLY A 73 -5.17 3.68 -5.07
N ALA A 74 -4.75 2.92 -4.05
CA ALA A 74 -5.38 1.63 -3.78
C ALA A 74 -6.79 1.82 -3.19
N ASP A 75 -7.72 0.94 -3.56
CA ASP A 75 -9.07 0.86 -3.00
C ASP A 75 -9.13 -0.03 -1.75
N ALA A 76 -8.23 -1.02 -1.65
CA ALA A 76 -8.13 -1.90 -0.49
C ALA A 76 -6.71 -2.42 -0.27
N VAL A 77 -6.40 -2.74 0.99
CA VAL A 77 -5.07 -3.18 1.43
C VAL A 77 -5.17 -4.54 2.13
N GLY A 78 -4.43 -5.52 1.63
CA GLY A 78 -4.33 -6.85 2.20
C GLY A 78 -3.13 -7.03 3.13
N ILE A 79 -3.33 -7.85 4.17
CA ILE A 79 -2.27 -8.36 5.03
C ILE A 79 -2.13 -9.88 4.83
N GLY A 80 -0.92 -10.40 5.00
CA GLY A 80 -0.61 -11.83 4.86
C GLY A 80 0.00 -12.39 6.15
N ARG A 81 1.34 -12.40 6.21
CA ARG A 81 2.10 -12.91 7.36
C ARG A 81 1.63 -12.42 8.75
N PRO A 82 1.24 -11.14 8.97
CA PRO A 82 0.86 -10.67 10.30
C PRO A 82 -0.27 -11.49 10.96
N TYR A 83 -1.38 -11.77 10.26
CA TYR A 83 -2.46 -12.53 10.87
C TYR A 83 -2.07 -13.98 11.14
N VAL A 84 -1.18 -14.57 10.32
CA VAL A 84 -0.64 -15.92 10.54
C VAL A 84 0.24 -15.97 11.79
N TRP A 85 0.99 -14.90 12.07
CA TRP A 85 1.76 -14.78 13.32
C TRP A 85 0.85 -14.69 14.54
N GLY A 86 -0.25 -13.93 14.43
CA GLY A 86 -1.30 -13.89 15.44
C GLY A 86 -1.88 -15.28 15.71
N LEU A 87 -2.28 -15.98 14.63
CA LEU A 87 -2.79 -17.34 14.69
C LEU A 87 -1.83 -18.30 15.40
N GLY A 88 -0.54 -18.24 15.06
CA GLY A 88 0.47 -19.11 15.66
C GLY A 88 0.79 -18.81 17.13
N GLY A 89 0.57 -17.57 17.59
CA GLY A 89 0.85 -17.16 18.96
C GLY A 89 -0.33 -17.36 19.91
N PHE A 90 -1.53 -16.97 19.47
CA PHE A 90 -2.71 -16.88 20.34
C PHE A 90 -4.00 -17.39 19.67
N GLY A 91 -3.89 -18.16 18.57
CA GLY A 91 -5.07 -18.68 17.88
C GLY A 91 -5.91 -17.57 17.25
N GLU A 92 -7.23 -17.75 17.28
CA GLU A 92 -8.21 -16.78 16.76
C GLU A 92 -8.05 -15.39 17.41
N ASP A 93 -7.93 -15.33 18.74
CA ASP A 93 -7.70 -14.07 19.47
C ASP A 93 -6.45 -13.32 18.96
N GLY A 94 -5.43 -14.06 18.53
CA GLY A 94 -4.22 -13.47 17.96
C GLY A 94 -4.44 -12.87 16.56
N VAL A 95 -5.28 -13.51 15.74
CA VAL A 95 -5.69 -12.98 14.43
C VAL A 95 -6.45 -11.66 14.62
N ASP A 96 -7.46 -11.68 15.50
CA ASP A 96 -8.27 -10.51 15.82
C ASP A 96 -7.41 -9.37 16.36
N LYS A 97 -6.48 -9.69 17.27
CA LYS A 97 -5.60 -8.67 17.85
C LYS A 97 -4.71 -7.99 16.81
N VAL A 98 -4.23 -8.72 15.81
CA VAL A 98 -3.42 -8.14 14.73
C VAL A 98 -4.25 -7.17 13.88
N ILE A 99 -5.48 -7.55 13.55
CA ILE A 99 -6.41 -6.70 12.78
C ILE A 99 -6.72 -5.44 13.58
N ASP A 100 -7.08 -5.57 14.86
CA ASP A 100 -7.39 -4.45 15.75
C ASP A 100 -6.24 -3.45 15.84
N VAL A 101 -5.00 -3.92 16.05
CA VAL A 101 -3.83 -3.05 16.16
C VAL A 101 -3.61 -2.24 14.88
N ILE A 102 -3.71 -2.87 13.71
CA ILE A 102 -3.54 -2.18 12.43
C ILE A 102 -4.66 -1.16 12.22
N MET A 103 -5.91 -1.52 12.55
CA MET A 103 -7.06 -0.64 12.43
C MET A 103 -6.99 0.56 13.38
N ASP A 104 -6.54 0.35 14.62
CA ASP A 104 -6.36 1.43 15.60
C ASP A 104 -5.23 2.38 15.19
N GLU A 105 -4.10 1.85 14.71
CA GLU A 105 -3.04 2.66 14.13
C GLU A 105 -3.54 3.44 12.90
N PHE A 106 -4.35 2.84 12.02
CA PHE A 106 -4.90 3.50 10.83
C PHE A 106 -5.83 4.65 11.22
N ARG A 107 -6.75 4.42 12.16
CA ARG A 107 -7.62 5.47 12.74
C ARG A 107 -6.80 6.58 13.39
N MET A 108 -5.71 6.26 14.07
CA MET A 108 -4.81 7.25 14.66
C MET A 108 -4.19 8.14 13.58
N VAL A 109 -3.69 7.57 12.47
CA VAL A 109 -3.13 8.33 11.35
C VAL A 109 -4.20 9.21 10.69
N MET A 110 -5.42 8.71 10.50
CA MET A 110 -6.53 9.51 9.97
C MET A 110 -6.83 10.73 10.87
N ARG A 111 -6.87 10.54 12.19
CA ARG A 111 -7.08 11.62 13.16
C ARG A 111 -5.96 12.67 13.13
N GLN A 112 -4.70 12.23 13.05
CA GLN A 112 -3.54 13.13 12.99
C GLN A 112 -3.49 13.92 11.68
N THR A 113 -3.95 13.33 10.57
CA THR A 113 -4.02 13.97 9.24
C THR A 113 -5.31 14.73 8.99
N ARG A 114 -6.25 14.72 9.95
CA ARG A 114 -7.60 15.32 9.84
C ARG A 114 -8.38 14.81 8.63
N THR A 115 -8.24 13.52 8.34
CA THR A 115 -9.10 12.83 7.36
C THR A 115 -10.22 12.13 8.12
N THR A 116 -11.47 12.48 7.84
CA THR A 116 -12.65 11.91 8.52
C THR A 116 -13.30 10.78 7.72
N SER A 117 -12.87 10.59 6.48
CA SER A 117 -13.37 9.57 5.56
C SER A 117 -12.26 9.16 4.58
N ILE A 118 -12.39 7.97 4.00
CA ILE A 118 -11.36 7.38 3.12
C ILE A 118 -11.18 8.21 1.84
N ASP A 119 -12.26 8.78 1.30
CA ASP A 119 -12.23 9.64 0.09
C ASP A 119 -11.38 10.91 0.26
N GLN A 120 -11.10 11.32 1.50
CA GLN A 120 -10.23 12.47 1.77
C GLN A 120 -8.73 12.11 1.70
N ILE A 121 -8.39 10.81 1.70
CA ILE A 121 -7.01 10.31 1.66
C ILE A 121 -6.52 10.35 0.22
N THR A 122 -5.72 11.36 -0.10
CA THR A 122 -5.21 11.59 -1.46
C THR A 122 -3.69 11.67 -1.48
N SER A 123 -3.11 11.69 -2.68
CA SER A 123 -1.66 11.78 -2.89
C SER A 123 -0.98 12.98 -2.23
N ARG A 124 -1.73 14.02 -1.81
CA ARG A 124 -1.19 15.17 -1.05
C ARG A 124 -0.53 14.79 0.28
N PHE A 125 -0.87 13.63 0.85
CA PHE A 125 -0.32 13.17 2.14
C PHE A 125 0.98 12.38 2.00
N VAL A 126 1.38 12.06 0.78
CA VAL A 126 2.59 11.31 0.48
C VAL A 126 3.48 12.16 -0.41
N MET A 127 4.76 12.22 -0.07
CA MET A 127 5.75 12.88 -0.92
C MET A 127 6.49 11.81 -1.69
N GLU A 128 6.60 12.01 -3.00
CA GLU A 128 7.59 11.27 -3.78
C GLU A 128 8.96 11.59 -3.19
N ALA A 129 9.76 10.56 -2.92
CA ALA A 129 11.11 10.72 -2.41
C ALA A 129 12.05 11.21 -3.53
N LYS A 130 11.79 12.39 -4.09
CA LYS A 130 12.74 13.10 -4.95
C LYS A 130 13.73 13.82 -4.04
N ASN A 131 14.87 13.15 -3.84
CA ASN A 131 15.96 13.47 -2.91
C ASN A 131 15.60 13.32 -1.42
N PRO A 132 16.15 12.32 -0.69
CA PRO A 132 16.00 12.28 0.77
C PRO A 132 16.48 13.61 1.36
N ILE A 133 15.84 14.08 2.43
CA ILE A 133 16.16 15.37 3.09
C ILE A 133 17.67 15.53 3.35
N MET A 134 18.38 14.41 3.55
CA MET A 134 19.85 14.29 3.64
C MET A 134 20.66 14.76 2.42
N THR A 135 20.04 14.97 1.25
CA THR A 135 20.70 15.39 0.00
C THR A 135 20.30 16.78 -0.47
N ARG A 136 19.44 17.48 0.28
CA ARG A 136 19.20 18.91 0.02
C ARG A 136 20.37 19.72 0.56
N ARG A 137 21.23 20.25 -0.31
CA ARG A 137 21.96 21.48 0.04
C ARG A 137 20.92 22.56 0.26
N ASN A 138 20.72 22.99 1.50
CA ASN A 138 20.08 24.26 1.78
C ASN A 138 21.12 25.38 1.61
N GLU A 139 20.68 26.57 1.20
CA GLU A 139 21.54 27.77 1.13
C GLU A 139 22.04 28.22 2.52
N LEU A 140 21.58 27.56 3.58
CA LEU A 140 21.90 27.86 4.99
C LEU A 140 22.84 26.83 5.65
N GLY A 141 23.38 25.86 4.90
CA GLY A 141 24.46 24.99 5.37
C GLY A 141 24.16 24.02 6.53
N PHE A 142 22.89 23.74 6.83
CA PHE A 142 22.52 22.76 7.88
C PHE A 142 21.64 21.65 7.31
N GLY A 143 22.28 20.53 6.96
CA GLY A 143 21.65 19.22 7.04
C GLY A 143 21.71 18.70 8.48
N LEU A 144 20.73 17.90 8.90
CA LEU A 144 20.99 16.87 9.91
C LEU A 144 21.79 15.74 9.25
#